data_AF-A0A4R8LPI1-F1
#
_entry.id   AF-A0A4R8LPI1-F1
#
_cell.length_a   1.000
_cell.length_b   1.000
_cell.length_c   1.000
_cell.angle_alpha   90.00
_cell.angle_beta   90.00
_cell.angle_gamma   90.00
#
_symmetry.space_group_name_H-M   'P 1'
#
loop_
_entity.id
_entity.type
_entity.pdbx_description
1 polymer ?
#
loop_
_entity_poly.entity_id
_entity_poly.type
_entity_poly.pdbx_seq_one_letter_code
_entity_poly.pdbx_strand_id
1 'polypeptide(L)'
;MQPGASSLPPRSVASPRPLSFPILTLDERKLTPALGYVFSRKWLDPCESLVSILWKFERANGAPGHTVARLARPDIDPYEGIVPELGEVDINRLRENLLVPVATLQMALLQPSQRRRYSNVFRHCRRCMTHGYHSVLHQMESIRACPAHHRALETECRRCGYEAPYRVSVRLLEAPYRCASCRASYGGQGWTPGTPLMKAEHRKAFTRRYFERHLG
;
A
#
# COMPACT_ATOMS: atom_id res chain seq x y z
N MET A 1 35.44 -39.97 -70.25
CA MET A 1 34.08 -40.29 -69.75
C MET A 1 34.23 -41.05 -68.44
N GLN A 2 34.25 -40.34 -67.31
CA GLN A 2 34.09 -40.90 -65.96
C GLN A 2 32.93 -40.16 -65.29
N PRO A 3 31.97 -40.88 -64.69
CA PRO A 3 31.32 -40.49 -63.45
C PRO A 3 31.88 -41.39 -62.33
N GLY A 4 32.09 -41.00 -61.10
CA GLY A 4 31.46 -39.97 -60.29
C GLY A 4 31.10 -40.65 -58.97
N ALA A 5 31.84 -40.39 -57.89
CA ALA A 5 31.44 -40.62 -56.50
C ALA A 5 32.54 -40.10 -55.55
N SER A 6 32.45 -38.83 -55.15
CA SER A 6 33.16 -38.33 -53.96
C SER A 6 32.12 -37.98 -52.92
N SER A 7 31.95 -38.89 -51.96
CA SER A 7 31.17 -38.71 -50.74
C SER A 7 31.93 -37.79 -49.77
N LEU A 8 31.29 -36.67 -49.41
CA LEU A 8 31.75 -35.78 -48.34
C LEU A 8 31.45 -36.39 -46.95
N PRO A 9 32.30 -36.20 -45.94
CA PRO A 9 31.99 -36.65 -44.58
C PRO A 9 30.92 -35.75 -43.92
N PRO A 10 30.14 -36.29 -42.97
CA PRO A 10 29.10 -35.53 -42.29
C PRO A 10 29.70 -34.43 -41.40
N ARG A 11 29.16 -33.21 -41.53
CA ARG A 11 29.45 -32.11 -40.61
C ARG A 11 28.95 -32.46 -39.22
N SER A 12 29.88 -32.62 -38.28
CA SER A 12 29.61 -32.64 -36.84
C SER A 12 28.93 -31.33 -36.42
N VAL A 13 27.62 -31.36 -36.20
CA VAL A 13 26.89 -30.26 -35.57
C VAL A 13 27.19 -30.32 -34.07
N ALA A 14 28.10 -29.46 -33.61
CA ALA A 14 28.34 -29.28 -32.19
C ALA A 14 27.04 -28.72 -31.55
N SER A 15 26.46 -29.47 -30.62
CA SER A 15 25.34 -28.98 -29.80
C SER A 15 25.81 -27.75 -29.01
N PRO A 16 25.06 -26.63 -29.04
CA PRO A 16 25.42 -25.48 -28.22
C PRO A 16 25.29 -25.89 -26.74
N ARG A 17 26.38 -25.74 -25.99
CA ARG A 17 26.35 -25.89 -24.53
C ARG A 17 25.27 -24.94 -23.98
N PRO A 18 24.39 -25.40 -23.07
CA PRO A 18 23.43 -24.52 -22.43
C PRO A 18 24.23 -23.44 -21.69
N LEU A 19 24.07 -22.18 -22.12
CA LEU A 19 24.61 -21.04 -21.41
C LEU A 19 23.90 -20.98 -20.06
N SER A 20 24.56 -21.45 -19.01
CA SER A 20 24.11 -21.24 -17.63
C SER A 20 24.38 -19.78 -17.28
N PHE A 21 23.41 -18.92 -17.54
CA PHE A 21 23.43 -17.58 -16.95
C PHE A 21 23.15 -17.76 -15.46
N PRO A 22 24.07 -17.38 -14.56
CA PRO A 22 23.76 -17.37 -13.14
C PRO A 22 22.59 -16.42 -12.96
N ILE A 23 21.44 -16.93 -12.50
CA ILE A 23 20.35 -16.09 -12.03
C ILE A 23 20.93 -15.39 -10.80
N LEU A 24 21.33 -14.13 -10.97
CA LEU A 24 21.72 -13.28 -9.86
C LEU A 24 20.47 -13.10 -9.00
N THR A 25 20.36 -13.88 -7.93
CA THR A 25 19.33 -13.66 -6.91
C THR A 25 19.67 -12.34 -6.23
N LEU A 26 18.90 -11.30 -6.53
CA LEU A 26 19.03 -10.00 -5.87
C LEU A 26 18.66 -10.20 -4.40
N ASP A 27 19.65 -10.10 -3.51
CA ASP A 27 19.42 -10.12 -2.09
C ASP A 27 18.95 -8.73 -1.64
N GLU A 28 17.64 -8.50 -1.78
CA GLU A 28 16.97 -7.24 -1.42
C GLU A 28 17.23 -6.82 0.05
N ARG A 29 17.62 -7.77 0.92
CA ARG A 29 17.90 -7.53 2.33
C ARG A 29 19.26 -6.85 2.56
N LYS A 30 20.19 -6.95 1.60
CA LYS A 30 21.49 -6.26 1.65
C LYS A 30 21.43 -4.81 1.16
N LEU A 31 20.26 -4.35 0.71
CA LEU A 31 20.02 -3.01 0.17
C LEU A 31 19.31 -2.08 1.18
N THR A 32 19.61 -2.20 2.48
CA THR A 32 19.09 -1.26 3.49
C THR A 32 20.25 -0.47 4.09
N PRO A 33 20.36 0.85 3.84
CA PRO A 33 19.38 1.80 3.30
C PRO A 33 19.64 2.15 1.81
N ALA A 34 19.11 1.41 0.83
CA ALA A 34 19.53 1.50 -0.58
C ALA A 34 18.52 0.96 -1.63
N LEU A 35 17.24 1.33 -1.56
CA LEU A 35 16.28 1.10 -2.67
C LEU A 35 16.02 2.34 -3.54
N GLY A 36 16.63 3.49 -3.23
CA GLY A 36 16.39 4.75 -3.96
C GLY A 36 14.97 5.34 -3.77
N TYR A 37 14.18 4.76 -2.88
CA TYR A 37 12.81 5.20 -2.64
C TYR A 37 12.75 6.53 -1.88
N VAL A 38 11.84 7.39 -2.31
CA VAL A 38 11.58 8.71 -1.74
C VAL A 38 10.28 8.68 -0.94
N PHE A 39 10.35 9.21 0.29
CA PHE A 39 9.17 9.50 1.07
C PHE A 39 9.37 10.76 1.90
N SER A 40 8.35 11.62 1.94
CA SER A 40 8.40 12.86 2.71
C SER A 40 7.27 12.93 3.71
N ARG A 41 7.61 13.17 4.98
CA ARG A 41 6.62 13.44 6.04
C ARG A 41 5.70 14.62 5.72
N LYS A 42 6.13 15.54 4.85
CA LYS A 42 5.32 16.71 4.43
C LYS A 42 4.09 16.31 3.62
N TRP A 43 4.04 15.08 3.12
CA TRP A 43 2.90 14.54 2.40
C TRP A 43 1.79 14.05 3.31
N LEU A 44 2.04 13.92 4.62
CA LEU A 44 1.10 13.30 5.54
C LEU A 44 0.15 14.33 6.16
N ASP A 45 -1.13 13.96 6.17
CA ASP A 45 -2.15 14.64 6.96
C ASP A 45 -2.27 13.96 8.35
N PRO A 46 -2.82 14.65 9.37
CA PRO A 46 -3.00 14.03 10.68
C PRO A 46 -3.97 12.84 10.63
N CYS A 47 -3.75 11.87 11.52
CA CYS A 47 -4.58 10.66 11.66
C CYS A 47 -4.71 9.85 10.36
N GLU A 48 -3.75 9.99 9.45
CA GLU A 48 -3.69 9.22 8.21
C GLU A 48 -3.42 7.74 8.51
N SER A 49 -4.20 6.84 7.91
CA SER A 49 -4.04 5.39 8.10
C SER A 49 -2.78 4.85 7.44
N LEU A 50 -2.28 3.71 7.92
CA LEU A 50 -1.14 3.03 7.29
C LEU A 50 -1.39 2.72 5.81
N VAL A 51 -2.60 2.27 5.44
CA VAL A 51 -2.97 2.01 4.04
C VAL A 51 -2.76 3.25 3.16
N SER A 52 -3.20 4.42 3.63
CA SER A 52 -3.02 5.69 2.90
C SER A 52 -1.55 6.07 2.78
N ILE A 53 -0.77 5.91 3.85
CA ILE A 53 0.68 6.18 3.86
C ILE A 53 1.39 5.28 2.83
N LEU A 54 1.06 3.98 2.83
CA LEU A 54 1.65 3.02 1.90
C LEU A 54 1.20 3.24 0.45
N TRP A 55 -0.03 3.72 0.21
CA TRP A 55 -0.43 4.17 -1.12
C TRP A 55 0.36 5.39 -1.58
N LYS A 56 0.65 6.36 -0.72
CA LYS A 56 1.53 7.49 -1.07
C LYS A 56 2.94 7.01 -1.38
N PHE A 57 3.44 6.03 -0.63
CA PHE A 57 4.74 5.43 -0.87
C PHE A 57 4.78 4.71 -2.22
N GLU A 58 3.80 3.85 -2.51
CA GLU A 58 3.64 3.16 -3.80
C GLU A 58 3.60 4.18 -4.94
N ARG A 59 2.74 5.20 -4.84
CA ARG A 59 2.55 6.23 -5.87
C ARG A 59 3.80 7.07 -6.13
N ALA A 60 4.57 7.39 -5.10
CA ALA A 60 5.78 8.19 -5.24
C ALA A 60 6.94 7.40 -5.86
N ASN A 61 6.93 6.07 -5.70
CA ASN A 61 8.07 5.22 -6.02
C ASN A 61 7.81 4.22 -7.16
N GLY A 62 6.57 4.06 -7.60
CA GLY A 62 6.16 2.99 -8.53
C GLY A 62 6.49 1.60 -7.97
N ALA A 63 6.51 1.45 -6.64
CA ALA A 63 6.96 0.24 -5.98
C ALA A 63 5.92 -0.89 -6.16
N PRO A 64 6.33 -2.13 -6.48
CA PRO A 64 5.39 -3.25 -6.58
C PRO A 64 4.64 -3.49 -5.27
N GLY A 65 3.36 -3.90 -5.34
CA GLY A 65 2.51 -4.04 -4.15
C GLY A 65 3.06 -5.02 -3.13
N HIS A 66 3.75 -6.08 -3.56
CA HIS A 66 4.35 -7.07 -2.66
C HIS A 66 5.53 -6.49 -1.87
N THR A 67 6.35 -5.65 -2.50
CA THR A 67 7.46 -4.93 -1.82
C THR A 67 6.89 -3.99 -0.77
N VAL A 68 5.83 -3.23 -1.13
CA VAL A 68 5.15 -2.31 -0.21
C VAL A 68 4.49 -3.05 0.95
N ALA A 69 3.88 -4.22 0.72
CA ALA A 69 3.30 -5.04 1.77
C ALA A 69 4.37 -5.50 2.79
N ARG A 70 5.55 -5.91 2.30
CA ARG A 70 6.68 -6.33 3.15
C ARG A 70 7.34 -5.19 3.93
N LEU A 71 6.99 -3.93 3.66
CA LEU A 71 7.36 -2.82 4.55
C LEU A 71 6.60 -2.90 5.88
N ALA A 72 5.36 -3.40 5.87
CA ALA A 72 4.54 -3.50 7.07
C ALA A 72 4.98 -4.68 7.96
N ARG A 73 5.38 -5.81 7.39
CA ARG A 73 6.00 -6.94 8.11
C ARG A 73 6.73 -7.82 7.08
N PRO A 74 8.00 -8.22 7.31
CA PRO A 74 8.83 -8.86 6.29
C PRO A 74 8.35 -10.26 5.88
N ASP A 75 7.89 -11.05 6.85
CA ASP A 75 7.59 -12.48 6.69
C ASP A 75 6.12 -12.78 6.36
N ILE A 76 5.36 -11.76 5.93
CA ILE A 76 3.96 -11.97 5.54
C ILE A 76 3.86 -12.61 4.16
N ASP A 77 2.79 -13.36 3.95
CA ASP A 77 2.25 -13.56 2.61
C ASP A 77 1.63 -12.23 2.14
N PRO A 78 2.17 -11.58 1.10
CA PRO A 78 1.70 -10.28 0.66
C PRO A 78 0.32 -10.33 -0.02
N TYR A 79 -0.16 -11.50 -0.44
CA TYR A 79 -1.48 -11.66 -1.08
C TYR A 79 -2.60 -11.83 -0.05
N GLU A 80 -2.35 -12.57 1.03
CA GLU A 80 -3.24 -12.64 2.19
C GLU A 80 -3.21 -11.32 2.98
N GLY A 81 -2.02 -10.74 3.13
CA GLY A 81 -1.78 -9.50 3.84
C GLY A 81 -2.13 -9.55 5.34
N ILE A 82 -1.97 -8.41 6.00
CA ILE A 82 -2.18 -8.27 7.45
C ILE A 82 -3.13 -7.12 7.77
N VAL A 83 -3.82 -7.20 8.90
CA VAL A 83 -4.57 -6.07 9.43
C VAL A 83 -3.55 -5.00 9.87
N PRO A 84 -3.71 -3.71 9.49
CA PRO A 84 -2.80 -2.65 9.91
C PRO A 84 -3.05 -2.25 11.38
N GLU A 85 -2.76 -3.15 12.29
CA GLU A 85 -2.95 -3.02 13.74
C GLU A 85 -1.62 -2.94 14.49
N LEU A 86 -1.60 -2.24 15.62
CA LEU A 86 -0.46 -2.18 16.51
C LEU A 86 -0.19 -3.58 17.10
N GLY A 87 1.06 -4.05 16.98
CA GLY A 87 1.45 -5.43 17.33
C GLY A 87 1.49 -6.36 16.12
N GLU A 88 0.64 -6.11 15.11
CA GLU A 88 0.68 -6.85 13.85
C GLU A 88 1.67 -6.28 12.83
N VAL A 89 2.02 -5.01 12.96
CA VAL A 89 2.91 -4.30 12.04
C VAL A 89 4.28 -4.04 12.69
N ASP A 90 5.36 -4.26 11.93
CA ASP A 90 6.72 -3.90 12.30
C ASP A 90 6.97 -2.39 12.12
N ILE A 91 6.75 -1.64 13.20
CA ILE A 91 6.91 -0.17 13.19
C ILE A 91 8.36 0.26 12.97
N ASN A 92 9.35 -0.51 13.46
CA ASN A 92 10.75 -0.15 13.32
C ASN A 92 11.15 -0.20 11.85
N ARG A 93 10.74 -1.25 11.15
CA ARG A 93 10.92 -1.37 9.70
C ARG A 93 10.23 -0.25 8.94
N LEU A 94 8.99 0.08 9.28
CA LEU A 94 8.29 1.23 8.66
C LEU A 94 9.02 2.55 8.89
N ARG A 95 9.52 2.79 10.11
CA ARG A 95 10.28 4.00 10.46
C ARG A 95 11.56 4.11 9.63
N GLU A 96 12.29 3.01 9.47
CA GLU A 96 13.54 2.96 8.70
C GLU A 96 13.33 3.23 7.21
N ASN A 97 12.19 2.80 6.65
CA ASN A 97 11.90 2.93 5.22
C ASN A 97 11.12 4.21 4.85
N LEU A 98 10.26 4.70 5.75
CA LEU A 98 9.43 5.88 5.49
C LEU A 98 10.01 7.18 6.08
N LEU A 99 10.96 7.08 7.02
CA LEU A 99 11.53 8.22 7.74
C LEU A 99 10.45 9.09 8.43
N VAL A 100 9.39 8.42 8.91
CA VAL A 100 8.25 9.03 9.62
C VAL A 100 8.42 8.76 11.12
N PRO A 101 8.06 9.73 12.01
CA PRO A 101 8.13 9.51 13.45
C PRO A 101 7.28 8.32 13.92
N VAL A 102 7.78 7.57 14.90
CA VAL A 102 7.09 6.42 15.51
C VAL A 102 5.69 6.78 15.98
N ALA A 103 5.52 7.94 16.63
CA ALA A 103 4.21 8.40 17.09
C ALA A 103 3.19 8.56 15.94
N THR A 104 3.64 9.06 14.78
CA THR A 104 2.79 9.17 13.59
C THR A 104 2.42 7.79 13.05
N LEU A 105 3.36 6.85 13.02
CA LEU A 105 3.09 5.47 12.59
C LEU A 105 2.13 4.75 13.54
N GLN A 106 2.28 4.93 14.86
CA GLN A 106 1.35 4.39 15.85
C GLN A 106 -0.07 4.93 15.65
N MET A 107 -0.22 6.25 15.44
CA MET A 107 -1.52 6.85 15.13
C MET A 107 -2.14 6.38 13.82
N ALA A 108 -1.33 5.87 12.89
CA ALA A 108 -1.78 5.35 11.60
C ALA A 108 -2.33 3.91 11.68
N LEU A 109 -2.10 3.23 12.80
CA LEU A 109 -2.48 1.83 13.04
C LEU A 109 -3.75 1.73 13.87
N LEU A 110 -4.51 0.67 13.64
CA LEU A 110 -5.60 0.26 14.53
C LEU A 110 -5.01 -0.03 15.92
N GLN A 111 -5.75 0.36 16.97
CA GLN A 111 -5.30 0.21 18.35
C GLN A 111 -6.06 -0.95 19.00
N PRO A 112 -5.41 -2.07 19.33
CA PRO A 112 -6.10 -3.22 19.92
C PRO A 112 -6.70 -2.79 21.27
N SER A 113 -8.03 -2.75 21.34
CA SER A 113 -8.76 -2.33 22.52
C SER A 113 -10.15 -2.93 22.52
N GLN A 114 -10.56 -3.57 23.62
CA GLN A 114 -11.92 -4.13 23.76
C GLN A 114 -13.02 -3.06 23.64
N ARG A 115 -12.70 -1.79 23.91
CA ARG A 115 -13.64 -0.66 23.79
C ARG A 115 -13.80 -0.17 22.35
N ARG A 116 -12.90 -0.52 21.44
CA ARG A 116 -12.88 -0.04 20.06
C ARG A 116 -13.09 -1.20 19.11
N ARG A 117 -14.20 -1.15 18.37
CA ARG A 117 -14.45 -2.07 17.28
C ARG A 117 -14.07 -1.42 15.96
N TYR A 118 -13.36 -2.18 15.15
CA TYR A 118 -12.92 -1.78 13.82
C TYR A 118 -13.56 -2.69 12.78
N SER A 119 -13.94 -2.09 11.67
CA SER A 119 -14.47 -2.84 10.54
C SER A 119 -13.36 -3.61 9.84
N ASN A 120 -13.66 -4.85 9.47
CA ASN A 120 -12.78 -5.71 8.66
C ASN A 120 -12.82 -5.35 7.17
N VAL A 121 -13.77 -4.53 6.72
CA VAL A 121 -13.85 -4.01 5.35
C VAL A 121 -13.37 -2.56 5.28
N PHE A 122 -12.87 -2.16 4.12
CA PHE A 122 -12.34 -0.83 3.87
C PHE A 122 -13.46 0.21 3.78
N ARG A 123 -13.56 1.07 4.79
CA ARG A 123 -14.57 2.14 4.84
C ARG A 123 -13.93 3.45 4.44
N HIS A 124 -14.59 4.22 3.58
CA HIS A 124 -13.99 5.43 3.05
C HIS A 124 -14.96 6.58 2.89
N CYS A 125 -14.41 7.79 2.94
CA CYS A 125 -15.11 8.98 2.50
C CYS A 125 -14.67 9.32 1.07
N ARG A 126 -15.61 9.35 0.13
CA ARG A 126 -15.37 9.73 -1.26
C ARG A 126 -14.62 11.07 -1.41
N ARG A 127 -14.95 12.08 -0.60
CA ARG A 127 -14.27 13.38 -0.63
C ARG A 127 -12.83 13.31 -0.12
N CYS A 128 -12.55 12.50 0.90
CA CYS A 128 -11.17 12.25 1.36
C CYS A 128 -10.35 11.55 0.26
N MET A 129 -10.94 10.58 -0.43
CA MET A 129 -10.28 9.87 -1.53
C MET A 129 -9.91 10.80 -2.69
N THR A 130 -10.70 11.83 -2.97
CA THR A 130 -10.34 12.87 -3.96
C THR A 130 -9.04 13.60 -3.59
N HIS A 131 -8.77 13.79 -2.30
CA HIS A 131 -7.54 14.41 -1.79
C HIS A 131 -6.40 13.41 -1.59
N GLY A 132 -6.63 12.13 -1.93
CA GLY A 132 -5.63 11.11 -1.74
C GLY A 132 -5.35 10.79 -0.27
N TYR A 133 -6.39 10.88 0.58
CA TYR A 133 -6.29 10.67 2.01
C TYR A 133 -7.28 9.61 2.50
N HIS A 134 -6.83 8.77 3.42
CA HIS A 134 -7.68 7.87 4.19
C HIS A 134 -7.27 7.87 5.67
N SER A 135 -8.21 8.13 6.58
CA SER A 135 -7.96 8.18 8.02
C SER A 135 -8.16 6.83 8.69
N VAL A 136 -7.36 6.54 9.73
CA VAL A 136 -7.59 5.40 10.64
C VAL A 136 -8.98 5.44 11.27
N LEU A 137 -9.53 6.65 11.48
CA LEU A 137 -10.85 6.85 12.08
C LEU A 137 -12.00 6.33 11.22
N HIS A 138 -11.81 6.23 9.91
CA HIS A 138 -12.85 5.66 9.04
C HIS A 138 -13.13 4.19 9.37
N GLN A 139 -12.15 3.49 9.93
CA GLN A 139 -12.30 2.08 10.27
C GLN A 139 -12.98 1.83 11.61
N MET A 140 -13.15 2.85 12.46
CA MET A 140 -13.89 2.70 13.71
C MET A 140 -15.38 2.58 13.45
N GLU A 141 -16.01 1.49 13.89
CA GLU A 141 -17.44 1.24 13.67
C GLU A 141 -18.34 2.32 14.31
N SER A 142 -17.88 2.91 15.42
CA SER A 142 -18.55 4.03 16.10
C SER A 142 -18.50 5.36 15.32
N ILE A 143 -17.74 5.42 14.23
CA ILE A 143 -17.66 6.56 13.32
C ILE A 143 -18.41 6.17 12.04
N ARG A 144 -19.66 6.63 11.91
CA ARG A 144 -20.51 6.36 10.73
C ARG A 144 -20.38 7.41 9.62
N ALA A 145 -19.92 8.61 9.97
CA ALA A 145 -19.72 9.71 9.04
C ALA A 145 -18.31 10.29 9.16
N CYS A 146 -17.77 10.78 8.04
CA CYS A 146 -16.48 11.43 7.96
C CYS A 146 -16.43 12.67 8.89
N PRO A 147 -15.44 12.77 9.79
CA PRO A 147 -15.32 13.92 10.70
C PRO A 147 -15.19 15.27 9.98
N ALA A 148 -14.53 15.30 8.83
CA ALA A 148 -14.29 16.52 8.07
C ALA A 148 -15.43 16.88 7.10
N HIS A 149 -16.05 15.87 6.46
CA HIS A 149 -17.00 16.10 5.37
C HIS A 149 -18.46 15.83 5.75
N HIS A 150 -18.71 15.28 6.94
CA HIS A 150 -20.04 14.94 7.46
C HIS A 150 -20.88 14.05 6.55
N ARG A 151 -20.22 13.25 5.70
CA ARG A 151 -20.87 12.25 4.83
C ARG A 151 -20.72 10.86 5.41
N ALA A 152 -21.73 10.02 5.20
CA ALA A 152 -21.66 8.61 5.53
C ALA A 152 -20.41 7.97 4.89
N LEU A 153 -19.76 7.07 5.63
CA LEU A 153 -18.65 6.28 5.10
C LEU A 153 -19.21 5.14 4.24
N GLU A 154 -18.57 4.92 3.10
CA GLU A 154 -18.92 3.90 2.12
C GLU A 154 -18.02 2.67 2.32
N THR A 155 -18.57 1.46 2.18
CA THR A 155 -17.83 0.18 2.25
C THR A 155 -17.63 -0.44 0.87
N GLU A 156 -18.58 -0.19 -0.04
CA GLU A 156 -18.64 -0.79 -1.36
C GLU A 156 -18.14 0.15 -2.47
N CYS A 157 -17.61 -0.44 -3.54
CA CYS A 157 -17.38 0.29 -4.78
C CYS A 157 -18.71 0.62 -5.47
N ARG A 158 -19.02 1.91 -5.67
CA ARG A 158 -20.22 2.36 -6.41
C ARG A 158 -20.37 1.83 -7.84
N ARG A 159 -19.30 1.32 -8.47
CA ARG A 159 -19.34 0.78 -9.84
C ARG A 159 -19.65 -0.71 -9.88
N CYS A 160 -19.09 -1.51 -8.96
CA CYS A 160 -19.17 -2.96 -9.03
C CYS A 160 -19.60 -3.64 -7.72
N GLY A 161 -19.95 -2.89 -6.68
CA GLY A 161 -20.39 -3.41 -5.38
C GLY A 161 -19.28 -4.07 -4.53
N TYR A 162 -18.05 -4.14 -5.03
CA TYR A 162 -16.97 -4.85 -4.32
C TYR A 162 -16.61 -4.17 -3.00
N GLU A 163 -16.67 -4.94 -1.91
CA GLU A 163 -16.14 -4.57 -0.59
C GLU A 163 -14.69 -5.07 -0.46
N ALA A 164 -13.75 -4.14 -0.30
CA ALA A 164 -12.36 -4.52 -0.13
C ALA A 164 -12.07 -4.90 1.32
N PRO A 165 -11.42 -6.05 1.61
CA PRO A 165 -10.90 -6.33 2.93
C PRO A 165 -9.91 -5.24 3.37
N TYR A 166 -10.00 -4.80 4.63
CA TYR A 166 -9.06 -3.82 5.19
C TYR A 166 -7.77 -4.49 5.67
N ARG A 167 -6.95 -4.89 4.71
CA ARG A 167 -5.66 -5.54 4.95
C ARG A 167 -4.59 -4.87 4.09
N VAL A 168 -3.39 -4.77 4.63
CA VAL A 168 -2.19 -4.44 3.86
C VAL A 168 -1.83 -5.66 3.02
N SER A 169 -2.41 -5.74 1.83
CA SER A 169 -2.17 -6.79 0.84
C SER A 169 -1.91 -6.19 -0.53
N VAL A 170 -1.29 -6.96 -1.42
CA VAL A 170 -1.04 -6.60 -2.83
C VAL A 170 -2.30 -6.05 -3.48
N ARG A 171 -3.42 -6.76 -3.29
CA ARG A 171 -4.71 -6.41 -3.91
C ARG A 171 -5.18 -5.01 -3.53
N LEU A 172 -5.01 -4.59 -2.27
CA LEU A 172 -5.38 -3.25 -1.84
C LEU A 172 -4.32 -2.21 -2.23
N LEU A 173 -3.03 -2.56 -2.11
CA LEU A 173 -1.92 -1.64 -2.33
C LEU A 173 -1.73 -1.26 -3.81
N GLU A 174 -1.94 -2.19 -4.74
CA GLU A 174 -1.82 -1.92 -6.18
C GLU A 174 -3.03 -1.20 -6.78
N ALA A 175 -4.03 -0.85 -5.96
CA ALA A 175 -5.20 -0.08 -6.37
C ALA A 175 -5.36 1.20 -5.54
N PRO A 176 -4.33 2.08 -5.47
CA PRO A 176 -4.37 3.29 -4.67
C PRO A 176 -5.57 4.16 -5.06
N TYR A 177 -6.43 4.44 -4.08
CA TYR A 177 -7.65 5.25 -4.24
C TYR A 177 -8.68 4.69 -5.25
N ARG A 178 -8.53 3.41 -5.63
CA ARG A 178 -9.35 2.74 -6.65
C ARG A 178 -9.86 1.40 -6.13
N CYS A 179 -10.94 0.93 -6.72
CA CYS A 179 -11.46 -0.40 -6.46
C CYS A 179 -10.46 -1.46 -6.89
N ALA A 180 -10.10 -2.36 -5.98
CA ALA A 180 -9.20 -3.48 -6.25
C ALA A 180 -9.79 -4.52 -7.22
N SER A 181 -11.11 -4.49 -7.47
CA SER A 181 -11.78 -5.37 -8.43
C SER A 181 -11.92 -4.73 -9.82
N CYS A 182 -12.58 -3.57 -9.92
CA CYS A 182 -12.92 -2.95 -11.23
C CYS A 182 -12.07 -1.72 -11.59
N ARG A 183 -11.09 -1.34 -10.74
CA ARG A 183 -10.20 -0.18 -10.91
C ARG A 183 -10.88 1.18 -11.00
N ALA A 184 -12.20 1.24 -10.79
CA ALA A 184 -12.94 2.49 -10.67
C ALA A 184 -12.45 3.31 -9.49
N SER A 185 -12.39 4.63 -9.65
CA SER A 185 -12.00 5.52 -8.57
C SER A 185 -13.04 5.55 -7.46
N TYR A 186 -12.58 5.57 -6.20
CA TYR A 186 -13.46 5.81 -5.05
C TYR A 186 -13.88 7.28 -4.91
N GLY A 187 -13.17 8.23 -5.53
CA GLY A 187 -13.54 9.65 -5.41
C GLY A 187 -12.84 10.67 -6.30
N GLY A 188 -11.79 10.28 -7.01
CA GLY A 188 -11.10 11.12 -7.99
C GLY A 188 -9.72 10.57 -8.33
N GLN A 189 -8.79 11.48 -8.63
CA GLN A 189 -7.46 11.09 -9.12
C GLN A 189 -6.54 10.58 -8.00
N GLY A 190 -6.94 10.76 -6.74
CA GLY A 190 -6.17 10.33 -5.58
C GLY A 190 -5.02 11.29 -5.28
N TRP A 191 -3.95 10.75 -4.73
CA TRP A 191 -2.75 11.50 -4.38
C TRP A 191 -1.66 11.45 -5.46
N THR A 192 -0.86 12.53 -5.51
CA THR A 192 0.43 12.65 -6.19
C THR A 192 1.39 13.51 -5.34
N PRO A 193 2.72 13.45 -5.54
CA PRO A 193 3.70 14.22 -4.75
C PRO A 193 3.52 15.74 -4.69
N GLY A 194 2.73 16.32 -5.61
CA GLY A 194 2.36 17.75 -5.62
C GLY A 194 0.97 18.05 -5.05
N THR A 195 0.23 17.05 -4.57
CA THR A 195 -1.10 17.26 -4.01
C THR A 195 -1.00 18.06 -2.70
N PRO A 196 -1.71 19.19 -2.57
CA PRO A 196 -1.69 19.97 -1.34
C PRO A 196 -2.33 19.19 -0.19
N LEU A 197 -1.84 19.44 1.03
CA LEU A 197 -2.48 18.92 2.25
C LEU A 197 -3.94 19.35 2.32
N MET A 198 -4.75 18.56 3.05
CA MET A 198 -6.14 18.95 3.30
C MET A 198 -6.23 20.32 3.98
N LYS A 199 -7.36 21.00 3.76
CA LYS A 199 -7.69 22.26 4.45
C LYS A 199 -7.53 22.14 5.96
N ALA A 200 -7.08 23.22 6.60
CA ALA A 200 -6.82 23.25 8.04
C ALA A 200 -8.05 22.87 8.87
N GLU A 201 -9.26 23.24 8.45
CA GLU A 201 -10.53 22.86 9.08
C GLU A 201 -10.75 21.34 9.10
N HIS A 202 -10.49 20.66 7.98
CA HIS A 202 -10.61 19.21 7.88
C HIS A 202 -9.56 18.51 8.76
N ARG A 203 -8.32 19.01 8.75
CA ARG A 203 -7.24 18.49 9.62
C ARG A 203 -7.61 18.59 11.10
N LYS A 204 -8.12 19.76 11.53
CA LYS A 204 -8.59 19.97 12.90
C LYS A 204 -9.73 19.00 13.27
N ALA A 205 -10.67 18.77 12.36
CA ALA A 205 -11.79 17.86 12.59
C ALA A 205 -11.33 16.40 12.84
N PHE A 206 -10.38 15.89 12.05
CA PHE A 206 -9.81 14.57 12.27
C PHE A 206 -9.05 14.48 13.60
N THR A 207 -8.16 15.44 13.86
CA THR A 207 -7.38 15.47 15.11
C THR A 207 -8.27 15.51 16.35
N ARG A 208 -9.27 16.41 16.37
CA ARG A 208 -10.23 16.50 17.48
C ARG A 208 -10.94 15.16 17.69
N ARG A 209 -11.48 14.59 16.60
CA ARG A 209 -12.23 13.33 16.68
C ARG A 209 -11.35 12.16 17.12
N TYR A 210 -10.07 12.17 16.75
CA TYR A 210 -9.12 11.16 17.18
C TYR A 210 -8.96 11.18 18.71
N PHE A 211 -8.66 12.35 19.27
CA PHE A 211 -8.49 12.48 20.72
C PHE A 211 -9.78 12.19 21.50
N GLU A 212 -10.95 12.63 21.02
CA GLU A 212 -12.25 12.27 21.62
C GLU A 212 -12.47 10.75 21.72
N ARG A 213 -11.95 9.97 20.77
CA ARG A 213 -12.10 8.51 20.74
C ARG A 213 -10.95 7.76 21.41
N HIS A 214 -9.82 8.43 21.62
CA HIS A 214 -8.60 7.81 22.13
C HIS A 214 -8.31 8.13 23.60
N LEU A 215 -8.76 9.30 24.09
CA LEU A 215 -8.54 9.77 25.46
C LEU A 215 -9.85 9.87 26.29
N GLY A 216 -11.01 9.68 25.65
CA GLY A 216 -12.34 9.65 26.29
C GLY A 216 -12.81 8.24 26.60
#